data_AF-A0A835Z8M1-F1
#
_entry.id   AF-A0A835Z8M1-F1
#
_cell.length_a   1.000
_cell.length_b   1.000
_cell.length_c   1.000
_cell.angle_alpha   90.00
_cell.angle_beta   90.00
_cell.angle_gamma   90.00
#
_symmetry.space_group_name_H-M   'P 1'
#
loop_
_entity.id
_entity.type
_entity.pdbx_description
1 polymer ?
#
loop_
_entity_poly.entity_id
_entity_poly.type
_entity_poly.pdbx_seq_one_letter_code
_entity_poly.pdbx_strand_id
1 'polypeptide(L)'
;MQSQVFEVAYNSAQNMLVCAPTGAGKTNVAMLALLQLVKRHMHNGRVDRHGLKAVYVAPMKALAQEVVAKFSQRLKPLGLVVKEYTGDMQLTRAEVCK
;
A
#
# COMPACT_ATOMS: atom_id res chain seq x y z
N MET A 1 -2.76 0.10 -19.34
CA MET A 1 -1.85 -0.60 -18.41
C MET A 1 -2.56 -0.99 -17.10
N GLN A 2 -3.05 -0.06 -16.28
CA GLN A 2 -3.71 -0.40 -14.99
C GLN A 2 -4.86 -1.41 -15.15
N SER A 3 -5.71 -1.24 -16.15
CA SER A 3 -6.81 -2.19 -16.43
C SER A 3 -6.31 -3.59 -16.82
N GLN A 4 -5.16 -3.69 -17.49
CA GLN A 4 -4.60 -4.98 -17.93
C GLN A 4 -4.04 -5.78 -16.76
N VAL A 5 -3.53 -5.11 -15.72
CA VAL A 5 -3.00 -5.77 -14.52
C VAL A 5 -4.04 -5.92 -13.41
N PHE A 6 -5.26 -5.43 -13.61
CA PHE A 6 -6.29 -5.38 -12.56
C PHE A 6 -6.63 -6.77 -12.00
N GLU A 7 -6.81 -7.77 -12.86
CA GLU A 7 -7.13 -9.13 -12.42
C GLU A 7 -6.04 -9.70 -11.50
N VAL A 8 -4.77 -9.54 -11.87
CA VAL A 8 -3.65 -10.03 -11.05
C VAL A 8 -3.48 -9.17 -9.79
N ALA A 9 -3.57 -7.84 -9.92
CA ALA A 9 -3.30 -6.93 -8.82
C ALA A 9 -4.40 -6.88 -7.75
N TYR A 10 -5.68 -7.01 -8.14
CA TYR A 10 -6.83 -6.83 -7.24
C TYR A 10 -7.60 -8.12 -6.94
N ASN A 11 -7.63 -9.08 -7.87
CA ASN A 11 -8.38 -10.33 -7.69
C ASN A 11 -7.49 -11.54 -7.34
N SER A 12 -6.16 -11.44 -7.48
CA SER A 12 -5.23 -12.56 -7.21
C SER A 12 -4.29 -12.30 -6.02
N ALA A 13 -3.65 -13.37 -5.51
CA ALA A 13 -2.59 -13.35 -4.51
C ALA A 13 -1.18 -13.41 -5.11
N GLN A 14 -1.09 -13.50 -6.43
CA GLN A 14 0.15 -13.87 -7.10
C GLN A 14 1.16 -12.75 -7.09
N ASN A 15 2.43 -13.12 -7.02
CA ASN A 15 3.54 -12.20 -7.22
C ASN A 15 3.48 -11.64 -8.65
N MET A 16 3.72 -10.34 -8.79
CA MET A 16 3.62 -9.63 -10.06
C MET A 16 4.81 -8.70 -10.27
N LEU A 17 5.39 -8.74 -11.47
CA LEU A 17 6.38 -7.78 -11.96
C LEU A 17 5.74 -6.91 -13.05
N VAL A 18 5.76 -5.59 -12.89
CA VAL A 18 5.22 -4.65 -13.87
C VAL A 18 6.32 -3.74 -14.39
N CYS A 19 6.69 -3.92 -15.66
CA CYS A 19 7.64 -3.07 -16.36
C CYS A 19 6.89 -2.01 -17.16
N ALA A 20 7.00 -0.74 -16.74
CA ALA A 20 6.35 0.37 -17.41
C ALA A 20 7.13 1.68 -17.20
N PRO A 21 7.05 2.65 -18.13
CA PRO A 21 7.74 3.94 -17.99
C PRO A 21 7.23 4.76 -16.80
N THR A 22 8.00 5.75 -16.38
CA THR A 22 7.56 6.74 -15.37
C THR A 22 6.32 7.47 -15.89
N GLY A 23 5.37 7.78 -15.00
CA GLY A 23 4.08 8.37 -15.40
C GLY A 23 3.01 7.35 -15.86
N ALA A 24 3.34 6.08 -16.12
CA ALA A 24 2.36 5.07 -16.51
C ALA A 24 1.40 4.62 -15.39
N GLY A 25 1.52 5.23 -14.20
CA GLY A 25 0.64 4.99 -13.06
C GLY A 25 0.93 3.71 -12.26
N LYS A 26 2.20 3.30 -12.17
CA LYS A 26 2.64 2.15 -11.35
C LYS A 26 2.20 2.27 -9.87
N THR A 27 2.12 3.48 -9.33
CA THR A 27 1.62 3.75 -7.97
C THR A 27 0.17 3.32 -7.76
N ASN A 28 -0.70 3.43 -8.78
CA ASN A 28 -2.06 2.92 -8.71
C ASN A 28 -2.08 1.38 -8.74
N VAL A 29 -1.14 0.75 -9.47
CA VAL A 29 -1.01 -0.72 -9.45
C VAL A 29 -0.64 -1.22 -8.05
N ALA A 30 0.28 -0.53 -7.36
CA ALA A 30 0.59 -0.81 -5.96
C ALA A 30 -0.63 -0.60 -5.04
N MET A 31 -1.45 0.43 -5.29
CA MET A 31 -2.71 0.64 -4.57
C MET A 31 -3.70 -0.51 -4.79
N LEU A 32 -3.83 -1.05 -6.00
CA LEU A 32 -4.68 -2.21 -6.27
C LEU A 32 -4.23 -3.43 -5.45
N ALA A 33 -2.93 -3.70 -5.40
CA ALA A 33 -2.36 -4.77 -4.59
C ALA A 33 -2.58 -4.55 -3.07
N LEU A 34 -2.56 -3.31 -2.60
CA LEU A 34 -2.89 -3.02 -1.21
C LEU A 34 -4.38 -3.22 -0.91
N LEU A 35 -5.26 -2.78 -1.82
CA LEU A 35 -6.70 -2.99 -1.69
C LEU A 35 -7.10 -4.47 -1.77
N GLN A 36 -6.36 -5.28 -2.53
CA GLN A 36 -6.46 -6.74 -2.54
C GLN A 36 -6.22 -7.29 -1.12
N LEU A 37 -5.17 -6.82 -0.45
CA LEU A 37 -4.86 -7.23 0.92
C LEU A 37 -5.96 -6.79 1.90
N VAL A 38 -6.46 -5.55 1.77
CA VAL A 38 -7.58 -5.04 2.58
C VAL A 38 -8.85 -5.86 2.36
N LYS A 39 -9.17 -6.21 1.10
CA LYS A 39 -10.33 -7.04 0.73
C LYS A 39 -10.31 -8.39 1.44
N ARG A 40 -9.12 -8.99 1.66
CA ARG A 40 -8.95 -10.25 2.39
C ARG A 40 -9.16 -10.13 3.91
N HIS A 41 -8.92 -8.94 4.46
CA HIS A 41 -9.06 -8.65 5.89
C HIS A 41 -10.35 -7.88 6.18
N MET A 42 -11.32 -7.85 5.25
CA MET A 42 -12.62 -7.24 5.48
C MET A 42 -13.60 -8.25 6.07
N HIS A 43 -14.13 -7.94 7.25
CA HIS A 43 -15.18 -8.70 7.94
C HIS A 43 -16.36 -7.77 8.26
N ASN A 44 -17.57 -8.15 7.84
CA ASN A 44 -18.81 -7.40 8.10
C ASN A 44 -18.73 -5.90 7.74
N GLY A 45 -18.08 -5.57 6.62
CA GLY A 45 -17.93 -4.19 6.15
C GLY A 45 -16.92 -3.34 6.92
N ARG A 46 -16.13 -3.95 7.82
CA ARG A 46 -15.01 -3.31 8.52
C ARG A 46 -13.70 -4.00 8.19
N VAL A 47 -12.63 -3.21 8.12
CA VAL A 47 -11.28 -3.75 7.95
C VAL A 47 -10.79 -4.25 9.31
N ASP A 48 -10.51 -5.55 9.41
CA ASP A 48 -9.73 -6.10 10.51
C ASP A 48 -8.28 -5.64 10.34
N ARG A 49 -7.83 -4.84 11.29
CA ARG A 49 -6.47 -4.28 11.29
C ARG A 49 -5.48 -5.22 11.94
N HIS A 50 -5.97 -6.23 12.67
CA HIS A 50 -5.11 -7.17 13.37
C HIS A 50 -4.38 -8.06 12.36
N GLY A 51 -3.05 -7.91 12.28
CA GLY A 51 -2.21 -8.66 11.32
C GLY A 51 -2.13 -8.05 9.92
N LEU A 52 -2.93 -7.01 9.61
CA LEU A 52 -2.87 -6.32 8.32
C LEU A 52 -1.66 -5.36 8.29
N LYS A 53 -0.58 -5.77 7.63
CA LYS A 53 0.60 -4.91 7.41
C LYS A 53 1.10 -5.03 5.98
N ALA A 54 1.59 -3.90 5.44
CA ALA A 54 2.18 -3.84 4.10
C ALA A 54 3.36 -2.87 4.11
N VAL A 55 4.37 -3.16 3.28
CA VAL A 55 5.57 -2.32 3.13
C VAL A 55 5.66 -1.89 1.67
N TYR A 56 5.80 -0.58 1.45
CA TYR A 56 6.09 0.00 0.15
C TYR A 56 7.52 0.53 0.15
N VAL A 57 8.39 -0.04 -0.68
CA VAL A 57 9.80 0.35 -0.78
C VAL A 57 9.96 1.37 -1.90
N ALA A 58 10.53 2.52 -1.58
CA ALA A 58 10.87 3.57 -2.54
C ALA A 58 12.39 3.87 -2.50
N PRO A 59 13.03 4.14 -3.65
CA PRO A 59 14.48 4.37 -3.72
C PRO A 59 14.93 5.71 -3.11
N MET A 60 14.04 6.70 -2.98
CA MET A 60 14.38 8.04 -2.52
C MET A 60 13.39 8.51 -1.46
N LYS A 61 13.89 9.27 -0.47
CA LYS A 61 13.08 9.84 0.63
C LYS A 61 11.94 10.72 0.12
N ALA A 62 12.23 11.63 -0.82
CA ALA A 62 11.22 12.51 -1.40
C ALA A 62 10.05 11.72 -2.04
N LEU A 63 10.36 10.62 -2.74
CA LEU A 63 9.33 9.77 -3.33
C LEU A 63 8.55 8.99 -2.27
N ALA A 64 9.21 8.53 -1.21
CA ALA A 64 8.54 7.88 -0.08
C ALA A 64 7.51 8.83 0.56
N GLN A 65 7.88 10.08 0.80
CA GLN A 65 7.01 11.10 1.36
C GLN A 65 5.80 11.39 0.47
N GLU A 66 6.01 11.50 -0.84
CA GLU A 66 4.92 11.69 -1.80
C GLU A 66 3.93 10.51 -1.79
N VAL A 67 4.45 9.27 -1.74
CA VAL A 67 3.63 8.07 -1.66
C VAL A 67 2.88 7.99 -0.34
N VAL A 68 3.52 8.31 0.79
CA VAL A 68 2.88 8.35 2.10
C VAL A 68 1.73 9.34 2.10
N ALA A 69 1.92 10.56 1.58
CA ALA A 69 0.84 11.55 1.47
C ALA A 69 -0.34 11.04 0.62
N LYS A 70 -0.04 10.51 -0.58
CA LYS A 70 -1.06 9.96 -1.50
C LYS A 70 -1.82 8.78 -0.91
N PHE A 71 -1.13 7.83 -0.29
CA PHE A 71 -1.73 6.63 0.28
C PHE A 71 -2.51 6.96 1.56
N SER A 72 -1.98 7.85 2.41
CA SER A 72 -2.69 8.31 3.61
C SER A 72 -4.04 8.93 3.24
N GLN A 73 -4.07 9.82 2.24
CA GLN A 73 -5.31 10.45 1.79
C GLN A 73 -6.33 9.42 1.29
N ARG A 74 -5.88 8.44 0.49
CA ARG A 74 -6.76 7.44 -0.13
C ARG A 74 -7.25 6.34 0.81
N LEU A 75 -6.44 5.97 1.81
CA LEU A 75 -6.74 4.88 2.73
C LEU A 75 -7.36 5.36 4.05
N LYS A 76 -7.35 6.67 4.32
CA LYS A 76 -8.01 7.28 5.48
C LYS A 76 -9.48 6.84 5.66
N PRO A 77 -10.32 6.74 4.61
CA PRO A 77 -11.71 6.27 4.76
C PRO A 77 -11.82 4.82 5.26
N LEU A 78 -10.79 4.01 5.04
CA LEU A 78 -10.71 2.62 5.51
C LEU A 78 -10.14 2.53 6.94
N GLY A 79 -9.77 3.66 7.54
CA GLY A 79 -9.18 3.72 8.89
C GLY A 79 -7.75 3.18 8.97
N LEU A 80 -7.06 3.08 7.84
CA LEU A 80 -5.67 2.62 7.78
C LEU A 80 -4.71 3.79 7.95
N VAL A 81 -3.60 3.52 8.64
CA VAL A 81 -2.53 4.48 8.89
C VAL A 81 -1.35 4.14 8.00
N VAL A 82 -0.80 5.14 7.33
CA VAL A 82 0.41 5.02 6.51
C VAL A 82 1.48 5.89 7.16
N LYS A 83 2.66 5.31 7.40
CA LYS A 83 3.80 6.03 7.98
C LYS A 83 5.04 5.81 7.12
N GLU A 84 5.90 6.82 7.09
CA GLU A 84 7.24 6.71 6.54
C GLU A 84 8.12 5.93 7.53
N TYR A 85 8.91 4.97 7.05
CA TYR A 85 9.90 4.26 7.85
C TYR A 85 11.29 4.48 7.24
N THR A 86 12.06 5.37 7.85
CA THR A 86 13.46 5.64 7.50
C THR A 86 14.35 5.35 8.69
N GLY A 87 15.62 4.99 8.46
CA GLY A 87 16.56 4.63 9.53
C GLY A 87 16.79 5.74 10.57
N ASP A 88 16.53 7.00 10.22
CA ASP A 88 16.63 8.15 11.13
C ASP A 88 15.39 8.30 12.03
N MET A 89 14.24 7.76 11.61
CA MET A 89 13.03 7.68 12.40
C MET A 89 13.00 6.36 13.16
N GLN A 90 13.35 6.40 14.44
CA GLN A 90 13.02 5.30 15.36
C GLN A 90 11.51 5.30 15.61
N LEU A 91 10.71 4.72 14.72
CA LEU A 91 9.36 4.29 15.10
C LEU A 91 9.53 3.30 16.24
N THR A 92 8.93 3.61 17.38
CA THR A 92 8.97 2.67 18.50
C THR A 92 8.31 1.36 18.07
N ARG A 93 8.76 0.21 18.58
CA ARG A 93 8.16 -1.11 18.25
C ARG A 93 6.63 -1.11 18.40
N ALA A 94 6.11 -0.30 19.32
CA ALA A 94 4.69 -0.09 19.54
C ALA A 94 3.96 0.56 18.34
N GLU A 95 4.61 1.42 17.57
CA GLU A 95 4.05 2.09 16.39
C GLU A 95 4.14 1.24 15.12
N VAL A 96 5.07 0.28 15.07
CA VAL A 96 5.15 -0.73 14.01
C VAL A 96 4.14 -1.86 14.24
N CYS A 97 3.67 -2.04 15.48
CA CYS A 97 2.73 -3.09 15.88
C CYS A 97 1.27 -2.66 15.99
N LYS A 98 0.96 -1.36 15.90
CA LYS A 98 -0.40 -0.81 15.84
C LYS A 98 -0.85 -0.59 14.40
#